data_AF-A0A430SCB4-F1
#
_entry.id   AF-A0A430SCB4-F1
#
_cell.length_a   1.000
_cell.length_b   1.000
_cell.length_c   1.000
_cell.angle_alpha   90.00
_cell.angle_beta   90.00
_cell.angle_gamma   90.00
#
_symmetry.space_group_name_H-M   'P 1'
#
loop_
_entity.id
_entity.type
_entity.pdbx_description
1 polymer ?
#
loop_
_entity_poly.entity_id
_entity_poly.type
_entity_poly.pdbx_seq_one_letter_code
_entity_poly.pdbx_strand_id
1 'polypeptide(L)'
;ETGDFAALEERVPYYDGGVGTLKAHALNAFEVALSRRSPRGLPLIPGADWNDGLNAVAKKGRGESVWMAHFLYLLLTGWSELPVLDAATRERFQTDAQSLKAATNLHAWDGEWYWRATTDSGRVIGPRNSPQEKTFLNAQTWAALSWLAHLVHARQAHAPPQKY
;
A
#
# COMPACT_ATOMS: atom_id res chain seq x y z
N GLU A 1 -5.70 19.64 -7.92
CA GLU A 1 -5.50 21.08 -7.69
C GLU A 1 -5.55 21.89 -8.98
N THR A 2 -4.57 21.78 -9.87
CA THR A 2 -4.51 22.62 -11.09
C THR A 2 -5.28 22.06 -12.29
N GLY A 3 -5.53 20.75 -12.32
CA GLY A 3 -6.09 20.06 -13.50
C GLY A 3 -5.15 20.02 -14.70
N ASP A 4 -3.91 20.48 -14.54
CA ASP A 4 -2.90 20.52 -15.59
C ASP A 4 -2.10 19.21 -15.62
N PHE A 5 -2.31 18.43 -16.68
CA PHE A 5 -1.57 17.19 -16.91
C PHE A 5 -0.34 17.38 -17.80
N ALA A 6 -0.05 18.58 -18.30
CA ALA A 6 1.13 18.84 -19.12
C ALA A 6 2.43 18.56 -18.36
N ALA A 7 2.43 18.76 -17.04
CA ALA A 7 3.55 18.39 -16.17
C ALA A 7 3.96 16.91 -16.33
N LEU A 8 3.00 16.00 -16.60
CA LEU A 8 3.31 14.58 -16.78
C LEU A 8 4.15 14.29 -18.04
N GLU A 9 4.20 15.22 -19.00
CA GLU A 9 5.01 15.13 -20.21
C GLU A 9 6.39 15.79 -20.07
N GLU A 10 6.67 16.46 -18.95
CA GLU A 10 7.98 17.04 -18.67
C GLU A 10 9.06 15.96 -18.63
N ARG A 11 10.17 16.20 -19.34
CA ARG A 11 11.28 15.25 -19.45
C ARG A 11 12.31 15.52 -18.36
N VAL A 12 12.52 14.54 -17.49
CA VAL A 12 13.48 14.62 -16.37
C VAL A 12 14.45 13.44 -16.40
N PRO A 13 15.72 13.64 -15.99
CA PRO A 13 16.73 12.59 -16.00
C PRO A 13 16.47 11.51 -14.94
N TYR A 14 16.90 10.29 -15.21
CA TYR A 14 17.03 9.25 -14.17
C TYR A 14 18.38 9.39 -13.46
N TYR A 15 18.45 8.92 -12.21
CA TYR A 15 19.68 8.97 -11.41
C TYR A 15 20.83 8.15 -12.03
N ASP A 16 20.51 7.00 -12.62
CA ASP A 16 21.43 6.07 -13.27
C ASP A 16 21.65 6.37 -14.77
N GLY A 17 21.09 7.47 -15.27
CA GLY A 17 21.27 7.95 -16.63
C GLY A 17 20.05 7.73 -17.54
N GLY A 18 20.01 8.48 -18.64
CA GLY A 18 18.84 8.53 -19.53
C GLY A 18 17.80 9.57 -19.09
N VAL A 19 16.75 9.72 -19.90
CA VAL A 19 15.70 10.74 -19.72
C VAL A 19 14.34 10.15 -20.05
N GLY A 20 13.34 10.40 -19.20
CA GLY A 20 11.95 9.98 -19.40
C GLY A 20 10.98 11.10 -19.02
N THR A 21 9.71 10.98 -19.42
CA THR A 21 8.68 11.90 -18.95
C THR A 21 8.33 11.63 -17.49
N LEU A 22 7.82 12.61 -16.74
CA LEU A 22 7.34 12.40 -15.37
C LEU A 22 6.31 11.26 -15.29
N LYS A 23 5.46 11.11 -16.31
CA LYS A 23 4.58 9.94 -16.48
C LYS A 23 5.36 8.63 -16.51
N ALA A 24 6.39 8.54 -17.34
CA ALA A 24 7.22 7.32 -17.45
C ALA A 24 7.91 6.97 -16.13
N HIS A 25 8.44 7.97 -15.41
CA HIS A 25 9.00 7.78 -14.07
C HIS A 25 7.97 7.20 -13.09
N ALA A 26 6.76 7.76 -13.07
CA ALA A 26 5.69 7.28 -12.21
C ALA A 26 5.24 5.85 -12.57
N LEU A 27 5.05 5.55 -13.86
CA LEU A 27 4.69 4.20 -14.33
C LEU A 27 5.78 3.19 -13.94
N ASN A 28 7.06 3.52 -14.10
CA ASN A 28 8.16 2.68 -13.65
C ASN A 28 8.15 2.45 -12.12
N ALA A 29 7.79 3.46 -11.34
CA ALA A 29 7.63 3.31 -9.89
C ALA A 29 6.51 2.34 -9.53
N PHE A 30 5.38 2.35 -10.26
CA PHE A 30 4.32 1.35 -10.11
C PHE A 30 4.83 -0.06 -10.43
N GLU A 31 5.60 -0.25 -11.50
CA GLU A 31 6.19 -1.56 -11.82
C GLU A 31 7.05 -2.10 -10.67
N VAL A 32 7.92 -1.25 -10.11
CA VAL A 32 8.75 -1.62 -8.97
C VAL A 32 7.91 -1.97 -7.75
N ALA A 33 6.85 -1.20 -7.45
CA ALA A 33 5.98 -1.48 -6.32
C ALA A 33 5.19 -2.80 -6.50
N LEU A 34 4.62 -3.02 -7.69
CA LEU A 34 3.80 -4.20 -8.02
C LEU A 34 4.63 -5.48 -8.12
N SER A 35 5.90 -5.39 -8.53
CA SER A 35 6.81 -6.54 -8.57
C SER A 35 7.26 -7.00 -7.17
N ARG A 36 7.16 -6.15 -6.16
CA ARG A 36 7.58 -6.41 -4.77
C ARG A 36 6.41 -6.84 -3.89
N ARG A 37 5.69 -7.87 -4.32
CA ARG A 37 4.62 -8.50 -3.55
C ARG A 37 5.05 -9.89 -3.07
N SER A 38 4.60 -10.26 -1.88
CA SER A 38 4.76 -11.61 -1.35
C SER A 38 3.89 -12.61 -2.15
N PRO A 39 4.06 -13.92 -1.94
CA PRO A 39 3.15 -14.93 -2.51
C PRO A 39 1.68 -14.76 -2.09
N ARG A 40 1.40 -14.02 -1.00
CA ARG A 40 0.04 -13.67 -0.56
C ARG A 40 -0.53 -12.44 -1.29
N GLY A 41 0.26 -11.79 -2.15
CA GLY A 41 -0.14 -10.57 -2.85
C GLY A 41 -0.01 -9.29 -2.04
N LEU A 42 0.57 -9.33 -0.84
CA LEU A 42 0.82 -8.14 -0.02
C LEU A 42 2.17 -7.49 -0.39
N PRO A 43 2.30 -6.15 -0.39
CA PRO A 43 3.58 -5.49 -0.63
C PRO A 43 4.59 -5.86 0.45
N LEU A 44 5.81 -6.14 0.01
CA LEU A 44 6.93 -6.40 0.91
C LEU A 44 7.31 -5.10 1.64
N ILE A 45 7.60 -5.19 2.93
CA ILE A 45 8.24 -4.09 3.68
C ILE A 45 9.76 -4.22 3.45
N PRO A 46 10.42 -3.21 2.86
CA PRO A 46 11.87 -3.25 2.66
C PRO A 46 12.56 -2.94 4.00
N GLY A 47 13.49 -1.97 4.04
CA GLY A 47 14.05 -1.51 5.30
C GLY A 47 12.94 -1.02 6.25
N ALA A 48 12.19 -0.03 5.81
CA ALA A 48 11.00 0.50 6.50
C ALA A 48 9.95 0.93 5.46
N ASP A 49 8.76 1.26 5.94
CA ASP A 49 7.77 2.02 5.15
C ASP A 49 7.67 3.45 5.70
N TRP A 50 6.50 4.09 5.72
CA TRP A 50 6.34 5.41 6.34
C TRP A 50 6.82 5.48 7.80
N ASN A 51 6.80 4.36 8.55
CA ASN A 51 7.34 4.32 9.90
C ASN A 51 8.78 3.78 9.90
N ASP A 52 9.77 4.69 9.94
CA ASP A 52 11.19 4.37 10.03
C ASP A 52 11.56 3.51 11.25
N GLY A 53 10.76 3.54 12.32
CA GLY A 53 10.94 2.69 13.49
C GLY A 53 10.76 1.19 13.21
N LEU A 54 10.18 0.81 12.06
CA LEU A 54 10.05 -0.58 11.63
C LEU A 54 11.29 -1.11 10.87
N ASN A 55 12.41 -0.37 10.89
CA ASN A 55 13.65 -0.70 10.18
C ASN A 55 14.28 -2.07 10.48
N ALA A 56 13.86 -2.73 11.55
CA ALA A 56 14.37 -4.04 11.97
C ALA A 56 13.41 -5.21 11.67
N VAL A 57 12.22 -4.94 11.12
CA VAL A 57 11.14 -5.93 10.98
C VAL A 57 11.47 -7.01 9.94
N ALA A 58 12.04 -6.63 8.79
CA ALA A 58 12.21 -7.51 7.64
C ALA A 58 13.57 -7.33 6.94
N LYS A 59 14.67 -7.48 7.68
CA LYS A 59 16.03 -7.28 7.13
C LYS A 59 16.37 -8.23 5.98
N LYS A 60 15.67 -9.35 5.83
CA LYS A 60 15.82 -10.30 4.70
C LYS A 60 14.83 -10.05 3.57
N GLY A 61 14.03 -8.98 3.64
CA GLY A 61 13.12 -8.55 2.58
C GLY A 61 11.90 -9.45 2.36
N ARG A 62 11.50 -10.23 3.37
CA ARG A 62 10.36 -11.17 3.25
C ARG A 62 9.12 -10.75 4.06
N GLY A 63 9.26 -9.73 4.91
CA GLY A 63 8.15 -9.16 5.62
C GLY A 63 7.24 -8.35 4.71
N GLU A 64 6.02 -8.09 5.16
CA GLU A 64 4.98 -7.37 4.42
C GLU A 64 4.54 -6.12 5.17
N SER A 65 4.02 -5.13 4.44
CA SER A 65 3.42 -3.92 5.02
C SER A 65 1.97 -3.75 4.56
N VAL A 66 1.06 -3.68 5.53
CA VAL A 66 -0.36 -3.40 5.29
C VAL A 66 -0.59 -1.92 4.98
N TRP A 67 0.23 -1.03 5.55
CA TRP A 67 0.20 0.39 5.19
C TRP A 67 0.55 0.59 3.71
N MET A 68 1.60 -0.10 3.22
CA MET A 68 1.97 -0.03 1.80
C MET A 68 0.86 -0.60 0.90
N ALA A 69 0.12 -1.61 1.35
CA ALA A 69 -1.02 -2.14 0.62
C ALA A 69 -2.13 -1.09 0.44
N HIS A 70 -2.50 -0.39 1.51
CA HIS A 70 -3.49 0.69 1.45
C HIS A 70 -3.02 1.85 0.57
N PHE A 71 -1.75 2.25 0.71
CA PHE A 71 -1.18 3.35 -0.07
C PHE A 71 -1.13 3.02 -1.56
N LEU A 72 -0.61 1.83 -1.92
CA LEU A 72 -0.53 1.40 -3.31
C LEU A 72 -1.92 1.23 -3.94
N TYR A 73 -2.90 0.71 -3.20
CA TYR A 73 -4.29 0.67 -3.67
C TYR A 73 -4.82 2.05 -4.02
N LEU A 74 -4.66 3.03 -3.12
CA LEU A 74 -5.10 4.40 -3.35
C LEU A 74 -4.44 5.02 -4.59
N LEU A 75 -3.14 4.78 -4.77
CA LEU A 75 -2.41 5.25 -5.95
C LEU A 75 -2.92 4.61 -7.24
N LEU A 76 -3.12 3.28 -7.25
CA LEU A 76 -3.62 2.56 -8.44
C LEU A 76 -5.01 3.04 -8.85
N THR A 77 -5.93 3.18 -7.89
CA THR A 77 -7.28 3.66 -8.18
C THR A 77 -7.27 5.09 -8.67
N GLY A 78 -6.56 5.99 -7.98
CA GLY A 78 -6.48 7.40 -8.37
C GLY A 78 -5.80 7.62 -9.72
N TRP A 79 -4.74 6.86 -10.02
CA TRP A 79 -4.09 6.94 -11.32
C TRP A 79 -4.96 6.39 -12.44
N SER A 80 -5.72 5.32 -12.20
CA SER A 80 -6.60 4.73 -13.22
C SER A 80 -7.66 5.72 -13.74
N GLU A 81 -8.01 6.74 -12.95
CA GLU A 81 -8.97 7.79 -13.30
C GLU A 81 -8.35 8.90 -14.15
N LEU A 82 -7.02 8.95 -14.30
CA LEU A 82 -6.36 9.99 -15.08
C LEU A 82 -6.72 9.87 -16.57
N PRO A 83 -7.10 10.98 -17.23
CA PRO A 83 -7.50 10.96 -18.64
C PRO A 83 -6.31 10.71 -19.58
N VAL A 84 -5.08 10.91 -19.10
CA VAL A 84 -3.84 10.77 -19.89
C VAL A 84 -3.31 9.34 -19.97
N LEU A 85 -3.91 8.39 -19.25
CA LEU A 85 -3.55 6.99 -19.35
C LEU A 85 -4.27 6.32 -20.51
N ASP A 86 -3.55 5.46 -21.23
CA ASP A 86 -4.17 4.59 -22.21
C ASP A 86 -5.07 3.52 -21.54
N ALA A 87 -5.94 2.92 -22.34
CA ALA A 87 -6.94 1.97 -21.86
C ALA A 87 -6.31 0.71 -21.23
N ALA A 88 -5.20 0.23 -21.77
CA ALA A 88 -4.55 -1.00 -21.29
C ALA A 88 -3.90 -0.77 -19.91
N THR A 89 -3.22 0.36 -19.73
CA THR A 89 -2.63 0.77 -18.45
C THR A 89 -3.72 0.98 -17.40
N ARG A 90 -4.82 1.65 -17.78
CA ARG A 90 -5.98 1.83 -16.89
C ARG A 90 -6.57 0.51 -16.42
N GLU A 91 -6.87 -0.39 -17.36
CA GLU A 91 -7.45 -1.71 -17.05
C GLU A 91 -6.54 -2.50 -16.12
N ARG A 92 -5.24 -2.52 -16.43
CA ARG A 92 -4.25 -3.19 -15.58
C ARG A 92 -4.21 -2.62 -14.17
N PHE A 93 -4.20 -1.28 -14.01
CA PHE A 93 -4.20 -0.65 -12.68
C PHE A 93 -5.45 -1.02 -11.89
N GLN A 94 -6.62 -1.08 -12.55
CA GLN A 94 -7.86 -1.53 -11.92
C GLN A 94 -7.76 -3.00 -11.48
N THR A 95 -7.24 -3.90 -12.32
CA THR A 95 -7.03 -5.31 -11.97
C THR A 95 -6.07 -5.47 -10.80
N ASP A 96 -4.91 -4.80 -10.83
CA ASP A 96 -3.92 -4.83 -9.76
C ASP A 96 -4.49 -4.28 -8.44
N ALA A 97 -5.30 -3.22 -8.49
CA ALA A 97 -5.97 -2.66 -7.32
C ALA A 97 -6.96 -3.66 -6.71
N GLN A 98 -7.78 -4.33 -7.54
CA GLN A 98 -8.72 -5.34 -7.03
C GLN A 98 -8.01 -6.54 -6.42
N SER A 99 -6.93 -7.01 -7.06
CA SER A 99 -6.10 -8.09 -6.51
C SER A 99 -5.51 -7.72 -5.15
N LEU A 100 -4.95 -6.52 -5.04
CA LEU A 100 -4.36 -6.01 -3.81
C LEU A 100 -5.40 -5.84 -2.69
N LYS A 101 -6.59 -5.33 -3.02
CA LYS A 101 -7.72 -5.22 -2.09
C LYS A 101 -8.18 -6.59 -1.58
N ALA A 102 -8.29 -7.57 -2.47
CA ALA A 102 -8.66 -8.94 -2.08
C ALA A 102 -7.61 -9.57 -1.16
N ALA A 103 -6.33 -9.52 -1.54
CA ALA A 103 -5.21 -10.01 -0.72
C ALA A 103 -5.16 -9.34 0.66
N THR A 104 -5.33 -8.02 0.72
CA THR A 104 -5.31 -7.26 1.97
C THR A 104 -6.48 -7.63 2.87
N ASN A 105 -7.70 -7.70 2.36
CA ASN A 105 -8.85 -8.08 3.18
C ASN A 105 -8.79 -9.55 3.63
N LEU A 106 -8.23 -10.44 2.82
CA LEU A 106 -8.11 -11.86 3.15
C LEU A 106 -7.03 -12.13 4.19
N HIS A 107 -5.88 -11.46 4.08
CA HIS A 107 -4.70 -11.80 4.87
C HIS A 107 -4.38 -10.80 5.98
N ALA A 108 -4.77 -9.53 5.82
CA ALA A 108 -4.39 -8.44 6.72
C ALA A 108 -5.41 -8.11 7.81
N TRP A 109 -6.67 -8.51 7.64
CA TRP A 109 -7.73 -8.30 8.62
C TRP A 109 -7.71 -9.42 9.67
N ASP A 110 -7.66 -9.08 10.95
CA ASP A 110 -7.60 -10.07 12.04
C ASP A 110 -8.93 -10.35 12.73
N GLY A 111 -10.02 -9.76 12.23
CA GLY A 111 -11.37 -9.85 12.77
C GLY A 111 -11.84 -8.56 13.44
N GLU A 112 -10.92 -7.73 13.93
CA GLU A 112 -11.25 -6.46 14.60
C GLU A 112 -10.54 -5.26 13.97
N TRP A 113 -9.29 -5.42 13.53
CA TRP A 113 -8.55 -4.40 12.82
C TRP A 113 -7.56 -4.98 11.80
N TYR A 114 -6.92 -4.12 11.03
CA TYR A 114 -5.81 -4.52 10.17
C TYR A 114 -4.52 -4.62 10.97
N TRP A 115 -3.82 -5.75 10.92
CA TRP A 115 -2.49 -5.83 11.52
C TRP A 115 -1.48 -4.99 10.73
N ARG A 116 -0.30 -4.74 11.31
CA ARG A 116 0.59 -3.67 10.84
C ARG A 116 1.59 -4.12 9.76
N ALA A 117 2.30 -5.19 10.04
CA ALA A 117 3.37 -5.72 9.22
C ALA A 117 3.64 -7.19 9.56
N THR A 118 4.41 -7.88 8.72
CA THR A 118 5.02 -9.17 9.08
C THR A 118 6.53 -9.08 9.09
N THR A 119 7.17 -9.89 9.94
CA THR A 119 8.63 -10.09 9.91
C THR A 119 9.05 -11.07 8.82
N ASP A 120 10.36 -11.24 8.61
CA ASP A 120 10.91 -12.23 7.67
C ASP A 120 10.51 -13.69 7.94
N SER A 121 10.05 -14.03 9.14
CA SER A 121 9.56 -15.37 9.49
C SER A 121 8.04 -15.51 9.34
N GLY A 122 7.35 -14.43 8.94
CA GLY A 122 5.90 -14.37 8.86
C GLY A 122 5.21 -14.04 10.19
N ARG A 123 5.96 -13.79 11.28
CA ARG A 123 5.35 -13.30 12.54
C ARG A 123 4.66 -11.97 12.29
N VAL A 124 3.38 -11.89 12.66
CA VAL A 124 2.53 -10.70 12.54
C VAL A 124 2.84 -9.69 13.65
N ILE A 125 2.85 -8.41 13.29
CA ILE A 125 3.00 -7.26 14.19
C ILE A 125 1.67 -6.52 14.27
N GLY A 126 1.23 -6.18 15.48
CA GLY A 126 -0.09 -5.62 15.75
C GLY A 126 -1.29 -6.54 15.53
N PRO A 127 -1.23 -7.86 15.83
CA PRO A 127 -2.44 -8.67 15.85
C PRO A 127 -3.25 -8.40 17.14
N ARG A 128 -4.57 -8.65 17.09
CA ARG A 128 -5.49 -8.54 18.24
C ARG A 128 -5.06 -9.25 19.51
N ASN A 129 -4.36 -10.37 19.38
CA ASN A 129 -3.88 -11.18 20.49
C ASN A 129 -2.49 -10.77 21.01
N SER A 130 -1.93 -9.65 20.55
CA SER A 130 -0.62 -9.17 21.01
C SER A 130 -0.70 -8.67 22.46
N PRO A 131 0.26 -9.02 23.33
CA PRO A 131 0.29 -8.53 24.72
C PRO A 131 0.59 -7.02 24.80
N GLN A 132 1.32 -6.45 23.84
CA GLN A 132 1.60 -5.03 23.68
C GLN A 132 1.47 -4.63 22.20
N GLU A 133 1.38 -3.32 21.90
CA GLU A 133 1.34 -2.81 20.53
C GLU A 133 0.23 -3.44 19.67
N LYS A 134 -0.94 -3.59 20.28
CA LYS A 134 -2.09 -4.31 19.71
C LYS A 134 -2.57 -3.73 18.40
N THR A 135 -2.64 -2.39 18.30
CA THR A 135 -3.14 -1.70 17.11
C THR A 135 -2.22 -0.58 16.70
N PHE A 136 -2.19 -0.31 15.39
CA PHE A 136 -1.39 0.76 14.79
C PHE A 136 -2.30 1.68 14.00
N LEU A 137 -2.36 2.94 14.43
CA LEU A 137 -3.25 3.95 13.87
C LEU A 137 -3.09 4.08 12.34
N ASN A 138 -1.86 4.12 11.84
CA ASN A 138 -1.58 4.28 10.41
C ASN A 138 -2.24 3.21 9.54
N ALA A 139 -2.25 1.94 9.98
CA ALA A 139 -2.88 0.88 9.19
C ALA A 139 -4.40 1.11 9.10
N GLN A 140 -5.03 1.60 10.17
CA GLN A 140 -6.48 1.81 10.21
C GLN A 140 -6.89 3.07 9.45
N THR A 141 -6.19 4.19 9.66
CA THR A 141 -6.48 5.45 8.98
C THR A 141 -6.36 5.30 7.47
N TRP A 142 -5.31 4.62 6.99
CA TRP A 142 -5.13 4.40 5.56
C TRP A 142 -6.11 3.39 4.98
N ALA A 143 -6.58 2.40 5.75
CA ALA A 143 -7.66 1.51 5.31
C ALA A 143 -8.94 2.28 5.02
N ALA A 144 -9.27 3.26 5.87
CA ALA A 144 -10.44 4.13 5.69
C ALA A 144 -10.26 5.11 4.52
N LEU A 145 -9.12 5.83 4.48
CA LEU A 145 -8.84 6.82 3.42
C LEU A 145 -8.77 6.21 2.03
N SER A 146 -8.23 5.00 1.92
CA SER A 146 -8.10 4.31 0.64
C SER A 146 -9.42 3.71 0.15
N TRP A 147 -10.48 3.67 0.96
CA TRP A 147 -11.71 2.90 0.68
C TRP A 147 -11.45 1.41 0.39
N LEU A 148 -10.28 0.90 0.80
CA LEU A 148 -9.92 -0.50 0.68
C LEU A 148 -10.71 -1.34 1.70
N ALA A 149 -10.98 -0.78 2.88
CA ALA A 149 -11.77 -1.43 3.90
C ALA A 149 -13.20 -1.72 3.41
N HIS A 150 -13.71 -2.92 3.67
CA HIS A 150 -15.14 -3.17 3.54
C HIS A 150 -15.91 -2.22 4.47
N LEU A 151 -17.09 -1.74 4.05
CA LEU A 151 -17.93 -0.83 4.84
C LEU A 151 -18.23 -1.35 6.27
N VAL A 152 -18.25 -2.68 6.44
CA VAL A 152 -18.38 -3.35 7.75
C VAL A 152 -17.14 -3.14 8.62
N HIS A 153 -15.94 -3.21 8.05
CA HIS A 153 -14.67 -3.05 8.75
C HIS A 153 -14.37 -1.58 9.07
N ALA A 154 -14.73 -0.65 8.18
CA ALA A 154 -14.52 0.78 8.40
C ALA A 154 -15.23 1.27 9.68
N ARG A 155 -16.46 0.81 9.94
CA ARG A 155 -17.20 1.15 11.17
C ARG A 155 -16.55 0.61 12.44
N GLN A 156 -15.88 -0.55 12.37
CA GLN A 156 -15.19 -1.17 13.51
C GLN A 156 -13.82 -0.51 13.77
N ALA A 157 -13.09 -0.16 12.70
CA ALA A 157 -11.80 0.52 12.79
C ALA A 157 -11.89 1.94 13.38
N HIS A 158 -13.08 2.57 13.37
CA HIS A 158 -13.33 3.88 13.99
C HIS A 158 -13.76 3.82 15.47
N ALA A 159 -13.86 2.62 16.07
CA ALA A 159 -14.05 2.52 17.50
C ALA A 159 -12.77 3.01 18.20
N PRO A 160 -12.83 4.00 19.12
CA PRO A 160 -11.65 4.45 19.85
C PRO A 160 -11.05 3.25 20.60
N PRO A 161 -9.71 3.15 20.70
CA PRO A 161 -9.10 2.12 21.53
C PRO A 161 -9.68 2.27 22.94
N GLN A 162 -10.39 1.24 23.41
CA GLN A 162 -10.83 1.20 24.79
C GLN A 162 -9.57 1.28 25.65
N LYS A 163 -9.49 2.33 26.46
CA LYS A 163 -8.39 2.58 27.38
C LYS A 163 -8.08 1.30 28.16
N TYR A 164 -6.84 0.83 28.05
CA TYR A 164 -6.21 -0.02 29.06
C TYR A 164 -5.44 0.91 30.01
#